data_AF-A0A2M8BLS6-F1
#
_entry.id   AF-A0A2M8BLS6-F1
#
_cell.length_a   1.000
_cell.length_b   1.000
_cell.length_c   1.000
_cell.angle_alpha   90.00
_cell.angle_beta   90.00
_cell.angle_gamma   90.00
#
_symmetry.space_group_name_H-M   'P 1'
#
loop_
_entity.id
_entity.type
_entity.pdbx_description
1 polymer ?
#
loop_
_entity_poly.entity_id
_entity_poly.type
_entity_poly.pdbx_seq_one_letter_code
_entity_poly.pdbx_strand_id
1 'polypeptide(L)'
;MKPVVKTPAPVVTSDIQAQIEAHVEREAAANEGFFPLSYEGRELQLKLVRVHTEYLSSLGGDRHFACVDLVDTEGDVYDVDFFMQGDAGGMSVTETTAHKLNGKPFYSWQQEADKTWKRVPTEGAPNFLLGVIEDRDAFEFTYELTLPSIENTGRMWLPVARSDDFQTITSMTVEAPGKQTMLDELEYGNKVLFLELGPEDSGKTITMRYQVTRLEKAAYDAKETDFSLYLQALNQVPIDQQFKTIADEVLKGKKGDLVRARALYDHVIEKMAYKKVGEGWGKGSAVYACNLKTGNCTDFHSYFLALARAAGIPARFAIGAPIPSERNEGRIDGYHCWAEFYAEGKWWPVDISEGDKYTSLATYYFGHHPANRIELSQGRDLVVEPAPMSGPINFLAYPVFELDGETVKLKPIFSFVRAE
;
A
#
# COMPACT_ATOMS: atom_id res chain seq x y z
N MET A 1 -24.24 -10.70 -50.39
CA MET A 1 -23.47 -10.96 -49.16
C MET A 1 -23.76 -9.85 -48.18
N LYS A 2 -24.41 -10.14 -47.04
CA LYS A 2 -24.48 -9.16 -45.95
C LYS A 2 -23.06 -9.03 -45.38
N PRO A 3 -22.53 -7.82 -45.16
CA PRO A 3 -21.23 -7.67 -44.52
C PRO A 3 -21.35 -8.27 -43.12
N VAL A 4 -20.46 -9.22 -42.83
CA VAL A 4 -20.26 -9.73 -41.47
C VAL A 4 -19.67 -8.55 -40.70
N VAL A 5 -20.50 -7.87 -39.92
CA VAL A 5 -20.03 -6.93 -38.90
C VAL A 5 -19.24 -7.78 -37.92
N LYS A 6 -17.91 -7.76 -38.02
CA LYS A 6 -17.04 -8.30 -36.98
C LYS A 6 -17.32 -7.45 -35.74
N THR A 7 -18.01 -8.03 -34.77
CA THR A 7 -18.09 -7.45 -33.44
C THR A 7 -16.65 -7.34 -32.93
N PRO A 8 -16.21 -6.16 -32.46
CA PRO A 8 -14.88 -5.99 -31.88
C PRO A 8 -14.68 -6.98 -30.73
N ALA A 9 -13.46 -7.49 -30.58
CA ALA A 9 -13.13 -8.32 -29.42
C ALA A 9 -13.32 -7.47 -28.15
N PRO A 10 -13.84 -8.06 -27.04
CA PRO A 10 -13.94 -7.34 -25.79
C PRO A 10 -12.56 -6.84 -25.36
N VAL A 11 -12.47 -5.55 -25.06
CA VAL A 11 -11.24 -4.91 -24.58
C VAL A 11 -10.88 -5.48 -23.23
N VAL A 12 -9.69 -6.08 -23.13
CA VAL A 12 -9.13 -6.55 -21.86
C VAL A 12 -8.23 -5.48 -21.25
N THR A 13 -7.98 -5.53 -19.93
CA THR A 13 -7.15 -4.53 -19.24
C THR A 13 -5.73 -4.41 -19.82
N SER A 14 -5.20 -5.49 -20.41
CA SER A 14 -3.90 -5.46 -21.11
C SER A 14 -3.93 -4.60 -22.37
N ASP A 15 -5.06 -4.54 -23.09
CA ASP A 15 -5.21 -3.68 -24.27
C ASP A 15 -5.24 -2.21 -23.85
N ILE A 16 -5.94 -1.91 -22.74
CA ILE A 16 -5.99 -0.56 -22.16
C ILE A 16 -4.59 -0.12 -21.73
N GLN A 17 -3.84 -1.00 -21.06
CA GLN A 17 -2.47 -0.73 -20.64
C GLN A 17 -1.55 -0.44 -21.83
N ALA A 18 -1.51 -1.35 -22.81
CA ALA A 18 -0.65 -1.20 -23.98
C ALA A 18 -0.99 0.08 -24.76
N GLN A 19 -2.27 0.43 -24.86
CA GLN A 19 -2.68 1.66 -25.53
C GLN A 19 -2.20 2.91 -24.80
N ILE A 20 -2.37 2.98 -23.47
CA ILE A 20 -2.00 4.18 -22.73
C ILE A 20 -0.47 4.37 -22.70
N GLU A 21 0.30 3.28 -22.56
CA GLU A 21 1.77 3.31 -22.67
C GLU A 21 2.18 3.85 -24.05
N ALA A 22 1.62 3.29 -25.13
CA ALA A 22 1.91 3.73 -26.49
C ALA A 22 1.46 5.17 -26.78
N HIS A 23 0.39 5.65 -26.14
CA HIS A 23 -0.02 7.05 -26.25
C HIS A 23 0.98 7.98 -25.57
N VAL A 24 1.34 7.70 -24.31
CA VAL A 24 2.28 8.51 -23.54
C VAL A 24 3.65 8.56 -24.23
N GLU A 25 4.15 7.42 -24.72
CA GLU A 25 5.41 7.35 -25.47
C GLU A 25 5.37 8.16 -26.76
N ARG A 26 4.25 8.14 -27.49
CA ARG A 26 4.10 8.88 -28.75
C ARG A 26 4.09 10.38 -28.52
N GLU A 27 3.31 10.85 -27.53
CA GLU A 27 3.30 12.26 -27.14
C GLU A 27 4.68 12.69 -26.63
N ALA A 28 5.36 11.85 -25.85
CA ALA A 28 6.71 12.13 -25.38
C ALA A 28 7.72 12.24 -26.53
N ALA A 29 7.68 11.33 -27.51
CA ALA A 29 8.55 11.39 -28.68
C ALA A 29 8.33 12.66 -29.52
N ALA A 30 7.11 13.21 -29.53
CA ALA A 30 6.80 14.47 -30.20
C ALA A 30 7.26 15.72 -29.41
N ASN A 31 7.55 15.58 -28.12
CA ASN A 31 7.82 16.68 -27.19
C ASN A 31 9.13 16.46 -26.41
N GLU A 32 10.24 16.31 -27.15
CA GLU A 32 11.60 16.22 -26.59
C GLU A 32 11.80 15.10 -25.54
N GLY A 33 11.00 14.05 -25.62
CA GLY A 33 11.04 12.91 -24.68
C GLY A 33 10.21 13.11 -23.42
N PHE A 34 9.30 14.10 -23.38
CA PHE A 34 8.42 14.38 -22.24
C PHE A 34 6.95 14.41 -22.67
N PHE A 35 6.08 13.81 -21.88
CA PHE A 35 4.64 13.94 -22.03
C PHE A 35 4.19 15.33 -21.54
N PRO A 36 3.62 16.20 -22.40
CA PRO A 36 3.15 17.52 -21.98
C PRO A 36 1.78 17.42 -21.29
N LEU A 37 1.61 18.11 -20.17
CA LEU A 37 0.30 18.23 -19.50
C LEU A 37 0.07 19.67 -19.04
N SER A 38 -1.05 20.29 -19.47
CA SER A 38 -1.46 21.58 -18.94
C SER A 38 -2.19 21.40 -17.61
N TYR A 39 -1.66 22.03 -16.55
CA TYR A 39 -2.24 21.98 -15.20
C TYR A 39 -2.06 23.34 -14.50
N GLU A 40 -3.14 23.91 -13.97
CA GLU A 40 -3.15 25.21 -13.26
C GLU A 40 -2.40 26.35 -13.99
N GLY A 41 -2.54 26.41 -15.32
CA GLY A 41 -1.89 27.44 -16.13
C GLY A 41 -0.38 27.25 -16.33
N ARG A 42 0.16 26.09 -15.93
CA ARG A 42 1.52 25.64 -16.23
C ARG A 42 1.49 24.50 -17.25
N GLU A 43 2.60 24.32 -17.95
CA GLU A 43 2.84 23.17 -18.82
C GLU A 43 3.88 22.29 -18.15
N LEU A 44 3.45 21.10 -17.73
CA LEU A 44 4.28 20.11 -17.07
C LEU A 44 4.99 19.26 -18.13
N GLN A 45 6.27 18.97 -17.90
CA GLN A 45 7.06 18.04 -18.70
C GLN A 45 7.24 16.74 -17.92
N LEU A 46 6.56 15.68 -18.35
CA LEU A 46 6.41 14.47 -17.55
C LEU A 46 7.04 13.24 -18.19
N LYS A 47 7.43 12.25 -17.37
CA LYS A 47 7.89 10.93 -17.82
C LYS A 47 7.07 9.82 -17.20
N LEU A 48 6.80 8.78 -17.99
CA LEU A 48 6.08 7.59 -17.53
C LEU A 48 6.86 6.86 -16.44
N VAL A 49 6.20 6.62 -15.30
CA VAL A 49 6.73 5.80 -14.21
C VAL A 49 6.03 4.44 -14.19
N ARG A 50 4.70 4.42 -14.14
CA ARG A 50 3.91 3.19 -14.02
C ARG A 50 2.46 3.42 -14.47
N VAL A 51 1.86 2.41 -15.08
CA VAL A 51 0.40 2.32 -15.26
C VAL A 51 -0.23 1.57 -14.09
N HIS A 52 -1.29 2.12 -13.50
CA HIS A 52 -2.03 1.47 -12.41
C HIS A 52 -3.00 0.42 -12.95
N THR A 53 -2.49 -0.80 -13.12
CA THR A 53 -3.27 -1.96 -13.59
C THR A 53 -4.51 -2.30 -12.76
N GLU A 54 -4.54 -1.86 -11.51
CA GLU A 54 -5.62 -2.03 -10.53
C GLU A 54 -6.78 -1.04 -10.68
N TYR A 55 -6.59 0.02 -11.46
CA TYR A 55 -7.63 0.98 -11.81
C TYR A 55 -8.03 0.91 -13.29
N LEU A 56 -7.35 0.10 -14.11
CA LEU A 56 -7.74 -0.10 -15.51
C LEU A 56 -9.16 -0.67 -15.56
N SER A 57 -10.04 0.02 -16.26
CA SER A 57 -11.45 -0.36 -16.35
C SER A 57 -12.01 -0.07 -17.72
N SER A 58 -12.82 -1.00 -18.23
CA SER A 58 -13.80 -0.68 -19.26
C SER A 58 -15.05 -0.13 -18.57
N LEU A 59 -15.49 1.06 -18.96
CA LEU A 59 -16.62 1.76 -18.33
C LEU A 59 -17.97 1.43 -18.98
N GLY A 60 -17.98 0.47 -19.91
CA GLY A 60 -19.14 0.13 -20.73
C GLY A 60 -19.17 0.90 -22.04
N GLY A 61 -19.77 0.28 -23.06
CA GLY A 61 -19.68 0.77 -24.44
C GLY A 61 -18.25 0.67 -24.98
N ASP A 62 -17.79 1.73 -25.63
CA ASP A 62 -16.43 1.87 -26.17
C ASP A 62 -15.53 2.73 -25.28
N ARG A 63 -15.90 2.98 -24.01
CA ARG A 63 -15.14 3.85 -23.09
C ARG A 63 -14.28 3.07 -22.11
N HIS A 64 -13.07 3.57 -21.89
CA HIS A 64 -12.06 2.96 -21.01
C HIS A 64 -11.38 4.03 -20.15
N PHE A 65 -10.81 3.58 -19.03
CA PHE A 65 -10.12 4.43 -18.07
C PHE A 65 -8.75 3.85 -17.70
N ALA A 66 -7.76 4.72 -17.56
CA ALA A 66 -6.45 4.41 -17.02
C ALA A 66 -5.96 5.53 -16.09
N CYS A 67 -5.34 5.16 -14.97
CA CYS A 67 -4.60 6.07 -14.09
C CYS A 67 -3.11 5.74 -14.21
N VAL A 68 -2.27 6.76 -14.36
CA VAL A 68 -0.85 6.59 -14.68
C VAL A 68 0.01 7.49 -13.78
N ASP A 69 1.03 6.92 -13.16
CA ASP A 69 2.08 7.67 -12.46
C ASP A 69 3.01 8.31 -13.51
N LEU A 70 3.07 9.63 -13.49
CA LEU A 70 3.98 10.44 -14.31
C LEU A 70 4.86 11.31 -13.40
N VAL A 71 6.15 11.43 -13.69
CA VAL A 71 7.10 12.23 -12.89
C VAL A 71 7.58 13.46 -13.66
N ASP A 72 7.61 14.61 -13.00
CA ASP A 72 8.16 15.83 -13.59
C ASP A 72 9.70 15.93 -13.45
N THR A 73 10.27 17.03 -13.95
CA THR A 73 11.71 17.28 -13.92
C THR A 73 12.27 17.59 -12.52
N GLU A 74 11.40 17.94 -11.58
CA GLU A 74 11.74 18.20 -10.17
C GLU A 74 11.58 16.95 -9.29
N GLY A 75 11.00 15.88 -9.84
CA GLY A 75 10.75 14.61 -9.16
C GLY A 75 9.43 14.59 -8.39
N ASP A 76 8.50 15.50 -8.69
CA ASP A 76 7.12 15.40 -8.25
C ASP A 76 6.37 14.36 -9.09
N VAL A 77 5.59 13.52 -8.42
CA VAL A 77 4.82 12.45 -9.05
C VAL A 77 3.36 12.89 -9.16
N TYR A 78 2.83 12.81 -10.37
CA TYR A 78 1.45 13.08 -10.70
C TYR A 78 0.75 11.78 -11.10
N ASP A 79 -0.33 11.45 -10.40
CA ASP A 79 -1.30 10.49 -10.92
C ASP A 79 -2.12 11.24 -11.97
N VAL A 80 -2.11 10.77 -13.22
CA VAL A 80 -2.87 11.35 -14.33
C VAL A 80 -3.90 10.36 -14.83
N ASP A 81 -5.14 10.80 -14.83
CA ASP A 81 -6.30 10.06 -15.30
C ASP A 81 -6.49 10.27 -16.81
N PHE A 82 -6.66 9.18 -17.53
CA PHE A 82 -6.91 9.13 -18.96
C PHE A 82 -8.23 8.44 -19.25
N PHE A 83 -9.12 9.12 -19.97
CA PHE A 83 -10.28 8.50 -20.58
C PHE A 83 -9.99 8.23 -22.04
N MET A 84 -10.37 7.05 -22.49
CA MET A 84 -10.18 6.59 -23.87
C MET A 84 -11.50 6.12 -24.47
N GLN A 85 -11.63 6.26 -25.78
CA GLN A 85 -12.76 5.76 -26.54
C GLN A 85 -12.30 4.92 -27.74
N GLY A 86 -12.93 3.77 -27.96
CA GLY A 86 -12.70 2.87 -29.09
C GLY A 86 -12.48 1.41 -28.68
N ASP A 87 -12.20 0.60 -29.69
CA ASP A 87 -11.96 -0.84 -29.55
C ASP A 87 -10.47 -1.17 -29.33
N ALA A 88 -10.18 -2.44 -29.00
CA ALA A 88 -8.81 -2.93 -28.84
C ALA A 88 -7.94 -2.58 -30.07
N GLY A 89 -6.81 -1.90 -29.82
CA GLY A 89 -5.88 -1.43 -30.87
C GLY A 89 -6.32 -0.18 -31.65
N GLY A 90 -7.48 0.40 -31.36
CA GLY A 90 -8.02 1.60 -32.01
C GLY A 90 -8.51 2.69 -31.05
N MET A 91 -8.16 2.59 -29.76
CA MET A 91 -8.56 3.54 -28.73
C MET A 91 -7.87 4.91 -28.88
N SER A 92 -8.62 6.00 -28.73
CA SER A 92 -8.08 7.37 -28.65
C SER A 92 -8.33 7.98 -27.28
N VAL A 93 -7.35 8.74 -26.76
CA VAL A 93 -7.53 9.52 -25.53
C VAL A 93 -8.49 10.66 -25.81
N THR A 94 -9.54 10.76 -24.98
CA THR A 94 -10.59 11.78 -25.08
C THR A 94 -10.51 12.81 -23.95
N GLU A 95 -9.92 12.45 -22.82
CA GLU A 95 -9.70 13.33 -21.69
C GLU A 95 -8.43 12.94 -20.92
N THR A 96 -7.67 13.93 -20.51
CA THR A 96 -6.49 13.78 -19.65
C THR A 96 -6.61 14.76 -18.49
N THR A 97 -6.44 14.31 -17.25
CA THR A 97 -6.59 15.18 -16.08
C THR A 97 -5.64 14.75 -14.97
N ALA A 98 -4.90 15.70 -14.39
CA ALA A 98 -4.13 15.44 -13.17
C ALA A 98 -5.10 15.11 -12.01
N HIS A 99 -4.89 13.98 -11.36
CA HIS A 99 -5.75 13.47 -10.29
C HIS A 99 -5.07 13.61 -8.92
N LYS A 100 -3.77 13.33 -8.82
CA LYS A 100 -3.02 13.51 -7.56
C LYS A 100 -1.65 14.13 -7.80
N LEU A 101 -1.11 14.76 -6.76
CA LEU A 101 0.27 15.22 -6.67
C LEU A 101 0.91 14.65 -5.42
N ASN A 102 1.99 13.87 -5.58
CA ASN A 102 2.71 13.20 -4.50
C ASN A 102 1.75 12.45 -3.56
N GLY A 103 0.81 11.70 -4.15
CA GLY A 103 -0.24 10.95 -3.47
C GLY A 103 -1.46 11.78 -3.03
N LYS A 104 -1.37 13.12 -2.94
CA LYS A 104 -2.47 13.98 -2.47
C LYS A 104 -3.49 14.22 -3.60
N PRO A 105 -4.75 13.77 -3.45
CA PRO A 105 -5.74 13.88 -4.50
C PRO A 105 -6.32 15.30 -4.63
N PHE A 106 -6.51 15.76 -5.86
CA PHE A 106 -7.24 16.99 -6.18
C PHE A 106 -8.76 16.78 -6.13
N TYR A 107 -9.21 15.57 -6.40
CA TYR A 107 -10.60 15.12 -6.31
C TYR A 107 -10.66 13.63 -5.98
N SER A 108 -11.82 13.16 -5.55
CA SER A 108 -12.14 11.74 -5.40
C SER A 108 -13.17 11.30 -6.43
N TRP A 109 -13.35 9.98 -6.55
CA TRP A 109 -14.30 9.34 -7.45
C TRP A 109 -15.47 8.75 -6.64
N GLN A 110 -16.69 9.09 -7.04
CA GLN A 110 -17.91 8.50 -6.50
C GLN A 110 -18.60 7.67 -7.57
N GLN A 111 -18.90 6.40 -7.26
CA GLN A 111 -19.73 5.57 -8.11
C GLN A 111 -21.21 5.90 -7.89
N GLU A 112 -21.91 6.19 -8.97
CA GLU A 112 -23.35 6.45 -9.00
C GLU A 112 -24.14 5.13 -9.09
N ALA A 113 -25.45 5.19 -8.82
CA ALA A 113 -26.32 4.01 -8.82
C ALA A 113 -26.37 3.26 -10.17
N ASP A 114 -26.12 3.97 -11.28
CA ASP A 114 -26.03 3.42 -12.63
C ASP A 114 -24.63 2.87 -12.98
N LYS A 115 -23.74 2.78 -11.99
CA LYS A 115 -22.33 2.37 -12.09
C LYS A 115 -21.43 3.34 -12.86
N THR A 116 -21.93 4.52 -13.22
CA THR A 116 -21.07 5.60 -13.73
C THR A 116 -20.27 6.23 -12.59
N TRP A 117 -19.21 6.97 -12.93
CA TRP A 117 -18.33 7.60 -11.96
C TRP A 117 -18.35 9.11 -12.12
N LYS A 118 -18.34 9.82 -10.99
CA LYS A 118 -18.34 11.28 -10.91
C LYS A 118 -17.18 11.77 -10.05
N ARG A 119 -16.54 12.86 -10.49
CA ARG A 119 -15.53 13.58 -9.68
C ARG A 119 -16.21 14.36 -8.55
N VAL A 120 -15.64 14.26 -7.35
CA VAL A 120 -16.06 14.99 -6.16
C VAL A 120 -14.85 15.72 -5.59
N PRO A 121 -14.90 17.04 -5.33
CA PRO A 121 -13.82 17.74 -4.65
C PRO A 121 -13.48 17.07 -3.32
N THR A 122 -12.19 16.99 -2.96
CA THR A 122 -11.77 16.44 -1.66
C THR A 122 -12.18 17.34 -0.49
N GLU A 123 -12.27 18.64 -0.72
CA GLU A 123 -12.78 19.60 0.26
C GLU A 123 -14.28 19.36 0.54
N GLY A 124 -14.60 19.08 1.81
CA GLY A 124 -15.97 18.78 2.24
C GLY A 124 -16.48 17.40 1.82
N ALA A 125 -15.65 16.55 1.22
CA ALA A 125 -16.02 15.18 0.91
C ALA A 125 -16.28 14.37 2.20
N PRO A 126 -17.28 13.49 2.20
CA PRO A 126 -17.46 12.54 3.30
C PRO A 126 -16.26 11.57 3.41
N ASN A 127 -15.96 11.12 4.62
CA ASN A 127 -14.82 10.25 4.94
C ASN A 127 -14.70 9.02 4.03
N PHE A 128 -15.83 8.42 3.61
CA PHE A 128 -15.81 7.27 2.71
C PHE A 128 -15.25 7.56 1.32
N LEU A 129 -15.36 8.80 0.82
CA LEU A 129 -14.70 9.21 -0.44
C LEU A 129 -13.22 9.53 -0.22
N LEU A 130 -12.76 9.57 1.03
CA LEU A 130 -11.38 9.82 1.42
C LEU A 130 -10.70 8.54 1.96
N GLY A 131 -11.22 7.36 1.61
CA GLY A 131 -10.59 6.08 1.94
C GLY A 131 -10.99 5.47 3.28
N VAL A 132 -12.01 6.00 3.97
CA VAL A 132 -12.37 5.58 5.34
C VAL A 132 -13.74 4.90 5.40
N ILE A 133 -13.78 3.66 5.87
CA ILE A 133 -14.99 3.03 6.41
C ILE A 133 -14.87 2.98 7.93
N GLU A 134 -15.85 3.59 8.59
CA GLU A 134 -15.96 3.69 10.05
C GLU A 134 -16.68 2.45 10.61
N ASP A 135 -16.55 2.23 11.91
CA ASP A 135 -17.16 1.17 12.71
C ASP A 135 -16.80 -0.27 12.31
N ARG A 136 -17.22 -0.73 11.12
CA ARG A 136 -17.10 -2.14 10.69
C ARG A 136 -17.07 -2.29 9.17
N ASP A 137 -16.22 -3.20 8.71
CA ASP A 137 -16.19 -3.68 7.31
C ASP A 137 -16.16 -5.22 7.27
N ALA A 138 -16.67 -5.80 6.20
CA ALA A 138 -16.67 -7.25 5.98
C ALA A 138 -16.48 -7.59 4.50
N PHE A 139 -15.49 -8.42 4.21
CA PHE A 139 -15.09 -8.73 2.84
C PHE A 139 -14.38 -10.08 2.74
N GLU A 140 -14.47 -10.69 1.56
CA GLU A 140 -13.50 -11.69 1.12
C GLU A 140 -12.25 -10.96 0.64
N PHE A 141 -11.08 -11.31 1.16
CA PHE A 141 -9.78 -10.88 0.64
C PHE A 141 -9.09 -12.06 -0.05
N THR A 142 -8.57 -11.83 -1.26
CA THR A 142 -7.80 -12.81 -2.03
C THR A 142 -6.37 -12.32 -2.23
N TYR A 143 -5.43 -13.16 -1.82
CA TYR A 143 -4.00 -13.06 -2.10
C TYR A 143 -3.67 -14.06 -3.20
N GLU A 144 -3.17 -13.59 -4.35
CA GLU A 144 -2.80 -14.45 -5.47
C GLU A 144 -1.36 -14.20 -5.91
N LEU A 145 -0.64 -15.26 -6.28
CA LEU A 145 0.73 -15.18 -6.76
C LEU A 145 1.00 -16.26 -7.81
N THR A 146 1.58 -15.88 -8.95
CA THR A 146 2.09 -16.85 -9.93
C THR A 146 3.58 -17.10 -9.68
N LEU A 147 3.98 -18.37 -9.62
CA LEU A 147 5.37 -18.77 -9.44
C LEU A 147 6.18 -18.55 -10.73
N PRO A 148 7.43 -18.06 -10.63
CA PRO A 148 8.33 -17.98 -11.79
C PRO A 148 8.80 -19.37 -12.22
N SER A 149 9.72 -19.44 -13.18
CA SER A 149 10.47 -20.68 -13.45
C SER A 149 11.30 -21.06 -12.23
N ILE A 150 11.25 -22.33 -11.85
CA ILE A 150 12.02 -22.93 -10.76
C ILE A 150 12.88 -24.03 -11.39
N GLU A 151 14.20 -23.87 -11.39
CA GLU A 151 15.09 -24.87 -11.99
C GLU A 151 15.47 -25.98 -11.00
N ASN A 152 15.54 -25.64 -9.71
CA ASN A 152 16.01 -26.51 -8.64
C ASN A 152 15.06 -26.41 -7.44
N THR A 153 15.47 -25.74 -6.35
CA THR A 153 14.67 -25.63 -5.12
C THR A 153 14.25 -24.19 -4.88
N GLY A 154 12.95 -23.98 -4.70
CA GLY A 154 12.38 -22.73 -4.21
C GLY A 154 11.93 -22.85 -2.76
N ARG A 155 12.19 -21.81 -1.96
CA ARG A 155 11.64 -21.67 -0.60
C ARG A 155 10.87 -20.38 -0.50
N MET A 156 9.66 -20.45 0.03
CA MET A 156 8.78 -19.27 0.14
C MET A 156 8.20 -19.14 1.54
N TRP A 157 8.18 -17.91 2.05
CA TRP A 157 7.50 -17.52 3.28
C TRP A 157 6.40 -16.54 2.93
N LEU A 158 5.15 -16.90 3.25
CA LEU A 158 3.94 -16.12 2.97
C LEU A 158 3.29 -15.71 4.30
N PRO A 159 2.77 -14.48 4.41
CA PRO A 159 2.06 -14.08 5.62
C PRO A 159 0.72 -14.78 5.72
N VAL A 160 0.34 -15.18 6.94
CA VAL A 160 -0.97 -15.74 7.24
C VAL A 160 -1.70 -14.79 8.18
N ALA A 161 -2.77 -14.17 7.68
CA ALA A 161 -3.58 -13.25 8.47
C ALA A 161 -4.17 -13.98 9.70
N ARG A 162 -4.19 -13.30 10.85
CA ARG A 162 -4.71 -13.84 12.10
C ARG A 162 -5.89 -13.03 12.62
N SER A 163 -6.65 -13.65 13.53
CA SER A 163 -7.68 -12.96 14.30
C SER A 163 -7.07 -12.29 15.54
N ASP A 164 -7.60 -11.13 15.91
CA ASP A 164 -7.36 -10.40 17.15
C ASP A 164 -8.66 -9.70 17.61
N ASP A 165 -8.57 -8.70 18.50
CA ASP A 165 -9.76 -7.98 18.98
C ASP A 165 -10.46 -7.12 17.91
N PHE A 166 -9.79 -6.81 16.80
CA PHE A 166 -10.27 -5.88 15.76
C PHE A 166 -10.35 -6.52 14.38
N GLN A 167 -9.76 -7.68 14.17
CA GLN A 167 -9.80 -8.47 12.95
C GLN A 167 -10.28 -9.88 13.29
N THR A 168 -11.29 -10.36 12.59
CA THR A 168 -11.76 -11.73 12.70
C THR A 168 -11.69 -12.41 11.34
N ILE A 169 -10.85 -13.43 11.24
CA ILE A 169 -10.79 -14.36 10.11
C ILE A 169 -11.72 -15.52 10.42
N THR A 170 -12.87 -15.57 9.74
CA THR A 170 -13.89 -16.62 9.97
C THR A 170 -13.60 -17.90 9.19
N SER A 171 -13.01 -17.75 8.01
CA SER A 171 -12.49 -18.86 7.22
C SER A 171 -11.27 -18.42 6.42
N MET A 172 -10.40 -19.38 6.14
CA MET A 172 -9.23 -19.22 5.30
C MET A 172 -9.08 -20.47 4.43
N THR A 173 -8.91 -20.29 3.13
CA THR A 173 -8.52 -21.37 2.21
C THR A 173 -7.15 -21.09 1.62
N VAL A 174 -6.35 -22.13 1.43
CA VAL A 174 -5.03 -22.07 0.81
C VAL A 174 -4.97 -23.11 -0.30
N GLU A 175 -4.74 -22.64 -1.51
CA GLU A 175 -4.45 -23.45 -2.68
C GLU A 175 -3.01 -23.11 -3.10
N ALA A 176 -2.07 -23.99 -2.75
CA ALA A 176 -0.65 -23.77 -3.03
C ALA A 176 0.03 -25.09 -3.44
N PRO A 177 0.99 -25.04 -4.39
CA PRO A 177 1.78 -26.20 -4.77
C PRO A 177 2.90 -26.47 -3.76
N GLY A 178 3.68 -27.52 -4.01
CA GLY A 178 4.80 -27.91 -3.16
C GLY A 178 4.39 -28.44 -1.77
N LYS A 179 5.39 -28.63 -0.92
CA LYS A 179 5.19 -29.05 0.47
C LYS A 179 4.95 -27.84 1.35
N GLN A 180 3.88 -27.88 2.14
CA GLN A 180 3.41 -26.77 2.97
C GLN A 180 3.69 -27.04 4.46
N THR A 181 4.17 -26.04 5.17
CA THR A 181 4.34 -26.07 6.63
C THR A 181 3.89 -24.74 7.23
N MET A 182 3.13 -24.75 8.32
CA MET A 182 2.80 -23.54 9.06
C MET A 182 3.88 -23.29 10.11
N LEU A 183 4.48 -22.10 10.10
CA LEU A 183 5.52 -21.68 11.03
C LEU A 183 4.98 -20.67 12.03
N ASP A 184 5.61 -20.66 13.20
CA ASP A 184 5.38 -19.71 14.27
C ASP A 184 6.54 -18.72 14.36
N GLU A 185 6.22 -17.43 14.29
CA GLU A 185 7.12 -16.33 14.62
C GLU A 185 6.81 -15.91 16.06
N LEU A 186 7.74 -16.15 16.98
CA LEU A 186 7.47 -16.14 18.42
C LEU A 186 7.52 -14.75 19.08
N GLU A 187 8.14 -13.75 18.45
CA GLU A 187 8.32 -12.42 19.04
C GLU A 187 7.05 -11.58 18.95
N TYR A 188 6.39 -11.56 17.79
CA TYR A 188 5.13 -10.83 17.58
C TYR A 188 3.92 -11.77 17.41
N GLY A 189 4.15 -13.08 17.35
CA GLY A 189 3.11 -14.10 17.21
C GLY A 189 2.56 -14.20 15.79
N ASN A 190 3.35 -13.85 14.78
CA ASN A 190 2.91 -13.99 13.39
C ASN A 190 2.83 -15.48 12.99
N LYS A 191 1.93 -15.77 12.03
CA LYS A 191 1.86 -17.07 11.36
C LYS A 191 2.42 -16.93 9.96
N VAL A 192 3.24 -17.89 9.55
CA VAL A 192 3.90 -17.87 8.25
C VAL A 192 3.68 -19.20 7.54
N LEU A 193 3.12 -19.17 6.34
CA LEU A 193 3.04 -20.33 5.47
C LEU A 193 4.38 -20.50 4.76
N PHE A 194 5.08 -21.58 5.06
CA PHE A 194 6.33 -21.96 4.42
C PHE A 194 6.09 -23.01 3.35
N LEU A 195 6.63 -22.75 2.15
CA LEU A 195 6.54 -23.65 1.00
C LEU A 195 7.94 -24.11 0.59
N GLU A 196 8.09 -25.42 0.39
CA GLU A 196 9.21 -26.02 -0.34
C GLU A 196 8.70 -26.39 -1.74
N LEU A 197 9.32 -25.81 -2.77
CA LEU A 197 8.87 -25.85 -4.16
C LEU A 197 9.93 -26.49 -5.05
N GLY A 198 9.49 -27.29 -6.03
CA GLY A 198 10.34 -27.95 -7.02
C GLY A 198 10.08 -27.46 -8.45
N PRO A 199 10.84 -27.95 -9.45
CA PRO A 199 10.68 -27.53 -10.85
C PRO A 199 9.28 -27.78 -11.41
N GLU A 200 8.59 -28.82 -10.92
CA GLU A 200 7.21 -29.14 -11.26
C GLU A 200 6.19 -28.08 -10.85
N ASP A 201 6.57 -27.13 -9.99
CA ASP A 201 5.70 -26.06 -9.50
C ASP A 201 5.81 -24.77 -10.31
N SER A 202 6.74 -24.72 -11.27
CA SER A 202 6.93 -23.59 -12.17
C SER A 202 5.64 -23.14 -12.85
N GLY A 203 5.34 -21.85 -12.81
CA GLY A 203 4.15 -21.26 -13.44
C GLY A 203 2.81 -21.58 -12.75
N LYS A 204 2.79 -22.38 -11.68
CA LYS A 204 1.57 -22.61 -10.89
C LYS A 204 1.21 -21.36 -10.07
N THR A 205 -0.06 -21.28 -9.68
CA THR A 205 -0.58 -20.19 -8.85
C THR A 205 -0.69 -20.64 -7.39
N ILE A 206 -0.44 -19.70 -6.48
CA ILE A 206 -0.75 -19.75 -5.07
C ILE A 206 -1.92 -18.80 -4.82
N THR A 207 -2.99 -19.28 -4.18
CA THR A 207 -4.16 -18.48 -3.82
C THR A 207 -4.50 -18.69 -2.35
N MET A 208 -4.62 -17.60 -1.60
CA MET A 208 -5.10 -17.60 -0.23
C MET A 208 -6.34 -16.70 -0.15
N ARG A 209 -7.48 -17.25 0.30
CA ARG A 209 -8.74 -16.49 0.46
C ARG A 209 -9.10 -16.41 1.92
N TYR A 210 -9.58 -15.25 2.35
CA TYR A 210 -9.92 -14.95 3.73
C TYR A 210 -11.30 -14.32 3.81
N GLN A 211 -12.16 -14.83 4.67
CA GLN A 211 -13.41 -14.17 5.05
C GLN A 211 -13.16 -13.31 6.29
N VAL A 212 -13.07 -12.00 6.07
CA VAL A 212 -12.62 -11.02 7.06
C VAL A 212 -13.80 -10.20 7.56
N THR A 213 -13.92 -10.08 8.88
CA THR A 213 -14.65 -8.98 9.52
C THR A 213 -13.64 -8.11 10.25
N ARG A 214 -13.73 -6.80 10.06
CA ARG A 214 -12.88 -5.82 10.71
C ARG A 214 -13.70 -4.80 11.47
N LEU A 215 -13.20 -4.41 12.63
CA LEU A 215 -13.67 -3.29 13.40
C LEU A 215 -12.67 -2.14 13.24
N GLU A 216 -13.21 -0.92 13.21
CA GLU A 216 -12.39 0.28 13.32
C GLU A 216 -11.61 0.24 14.65
N LYS A 217 -10.31 0.54 14.59
CA LYS A 217 -9.49 0.69 15.79
C LYS A 217 -9.56 2.14 16.24
N ALA A 218 -10.13 2.41 17.41
CA ALA A 218 -9.87 3.62 18.19
C ALA A 218 -8.81 3.34 19.27
N ALA A 219 -8.33 4.33 20.02
CA ALA A 219 -7.40 4.11 21.13
C ALA A 219 -7.97 3.13 22.18
N TYR A 220 -7.22 2.08 22.51
CA TYR A 220 -7.67 0.97 23.36
C TYR A 220 -6.67 0.64 24.46
N ASP A 221 -7.16 0.08 25.56
CA ASP A 221 -6.34 -0.25 26.72
C ASP A 221 -5.30 -1.32 26.36
N ALA A 222 -4.05 -1.09 26.76
CA ALA A 222 -2.97 -2.05 26.59
C ALA A 222 -3.23 -3.27 27.49
N LYS A 223 -3.10 -4.47 26.92
CA LYS A 223 -3.20 -5.72 27.67
C LYS A 223 -1.86 -6.13 28.28
N GLU A 224 -0.77 -5.72 27.64
CA GLU A 224 0.59 -5.98 28.11
C GLU A 224 1.06 -4.94 29.14
N THR A 225 2.00 -5.36 29.98
CA THR A 225 2.64 -4.50 30.99
C THR A 225 4.13 -4.30 30.73
N ASP A 226 4.71 -5.09 29.82
CA ASP A 226 6.09 -4.95 29.36
C ASP A 226 6.10 -4.39 27.94
N PHE A 227 6.72 -3.22 27.79
CA PHE A 227 6.84 -2.50 26.52
C PHE A 227 8.28 -2.51 25.99
N SER A 228 9.18 -3.28 26.62
CA SER A 228 10.61 -3.28 26.31
C SER A 228 10.87 -3.60 24.83
N LEU A 229 10.14 -4.56 24.25
CA LEU A 229 10.21 -4.90 22.84
C LEU A 229 9.95 -3.69 21.93
N TYR A 230 8.96 -2.87 22.28
CA TYR A 230 8.51 -1.72 21.49
C TYR A 230 9.34 -0.45 21.73
N LEU A 231 10.37 -0.54 22.57
CA LEU A 231 11.36 0.51 22.83
C LEU A 231 12.73 0.19 22.19
N GLN A 232 12.95 -1.03 21.72
CA GLN A 232 14.24 -1.46 21.16
C GLN A 232 14.47 -0.93 19.74
N ALA A 233 15.74 -0.84 19.35
CA ALA A 233 16.10 -0.54 17.96
C ALA A 233 15.82 -1.75 17.05
N LEU A 234 15.54 -1.48 15.78
CA LEU A 234 15.40 -2.49 14.72
C LEU A 234 16.43 -2.21 13.62
N ASN A 235 16.69 -3.19 12.75
CA ASN A 235 17.69 -3.04 11.68
C ASN A 235 17.43 -1.82 10.79
N GLN A 236 16.16 -1.57 10.43
CA GLN A 236 15.74 -0.44 9.61
C GLN A 236 15.26 0.78 10.43
N VAL A 237 15.19 0.64 11.77
CA VAL A 237 14.71 1.68 12.68
C VAL A 237 15.70 1.83 13.85
N PRO A 238 16.91 2.37 13.60
CA PRO A 238 17.91 2.55 14.65
C PRO A 238 17.50 3.68 15.62
N ILE A 239 18.05 3.61 16.84
CA ILE A 239 17.88 4.64 17.87
C ILE A 239 19.24 5.33 18.10
N ASP A 240 19.63 6.19 17.17
CA ASP A 240 20.91 6.90 17.21
C ASP A 240 20.78 8.35 17.75
N GLN A 241 21.89 9.08 17.78
CA GLN A 241 21.94 10.46 18.27
C GLN A 241 21.19 11.44 17.36
N GLN A 242 21.05 11.15 16.05
CA GLN A 242 20.33 12.00 15.11
C GLN A 242 18.84 12.03 15.47
N PHE A 243 18.22 10.85 15.65
CA PHE A 243 16.81 10.76 16.04
C PHE A 243 16.54 11.35 17.41
N LYS A 244 17.43 11.13 18.39
CA LYS A 244 17.31 11.76 19.72
C LYS A 244 17.33 13.27 19.64
N THR A 245 18.26 13.85 18.87
CA THR A 245 18.37 15.30 18.72
C THR A 245 17.12 15.90 18.06
N ILE A 246 16.59 15.24 17.01
CA ILE A 246 15.35 15.69 16.36
C ILE A 246 14.17 15.59 17.33
N ALA A 247 14.03 14.46 18.02
CA ALA A 247 12.96 14.26 18.99
C ALA A 247 13.02 15.29 20.12
N ASP A 248 14.19 15.55 20.72
CA ASP A 248 14.34 16.53 21.80
C ASP A 248 13.91 17.95 21.37
N GLU A 249 14.24 18.35 20.14
CA GLU A 249 13.83 19.66 19.62
C GLU A 249 12.32 19.73 19.36
N VAL A 250 11.74 18.73 18.69
CA VAL A 250 10.29 18.66 18.41
C VAL A 250 9.48 18.63 19.72
N LEU A 251 10.01 17.97 20.75
CA LEU A 251 9.33 17.74 22.01
C LEU A 251 9.56 18.83 23.06
N LYS A 252 10.32 19.88 22.73
CA LYS A 252 10.65 20.97 23.66
C LYS A 252 9.38 21.60 24.26
N GLY A 253 9.28 21.55 25.59
CA GLY A 253 8.15 22.10 26.34
C GLY A 253 6.85 21.28 26.27
N LYS A 254 6.83 20.14 25.57
CA LYS A 254 5.68 19.23 25.52
C LYS A 254 5.72 18.28 26.72
N LYS A 255 4.56 17.99 27.32
CA LYS A 255 4.41 17.13 28.50
C LYS A 255 3.33 16.09 28.24
N GLY A 256 3.55 14.87 28.74
CA GLY A 256 2.67 13.72 28.50
C GLY A 256 2.96 13.04 27.16
N ASP A 257 2.99 11.72 27.16
CA ASP A 257 3.38 10.95 25.97
C ASP A 257 2.41 11.11 24.81
N LEU A 258 1.11 11.32 25.07
CA LEU A 258 0.13 11.58 24.03
C LEU A 258 0.43 12.89 23.27
N VAL A 259 0.72 13.98 23.98
CA VAL A 259 1.08 15.28 23.38
C VAL A 259 2.41 15.19 22.64
N ARG A 260 3.37 14.44 23.20
CA ARG A 260 4.68 14.22 22.57
C ARG A 260 4.53 13.41 21.29
N ALA A 261 3.78 12.31 21.31
CA ALA A 261 3.51 11.49 20.13
C ALA A 261 2.76 12.29 19.04
N ARG A 262 1.81 13.15 19.41
CA ARG A 262 1.15 14.06 18.46
C ARG A 262 2.14 15.00 17.79
N ALA A 263 3.04 15.61 18.55
CA ALA A 263 4.06 16.50 17.99
C ALA A 263 5.00 15.76 17.01
N LEU A 264 5.36 14.50 17.30
CA LEU A 264 6.14 13.67 16.38
C LEU A 264 5.34 13.28 15.13
N TYR A 265 4.07 12.94 15.27
CA TYR A 265 3.15 12.66 14.15
C TYR A 265 3.06 13.86 13.20
N ASP A 266 2.77 15.05 13.74
CA ASP A 266 2.67 16.30 12.97
C ASP A 266 4.01 16.63 12.29
N HIS A 267 5.14 16.42 12.98
CA HIS A 267 6.48 16.63 12.40
C HIS A 267 6.75 15.69 11.22
N VAL A 268 6.35 14.42 11.29
CA VAL A 268 6.54 13.49 10.16
C VAL A 268 5.70 13.93 8.96
N ILE A 269 4.44 14.33 9.16
CA ILE A 269 3.60 14.89 8.08
C ILE A 269 4.24 16.15 7.47
N GLU A 270 4.75 17.05 8.31
CA GLU A 270 5.35 18.30 7.83
C GLU A 270 6.66 18.06 7.05
N LYS A 271 7.45 17.06 7.45
CA LYS A 271 8.80 16.84 6.90
C LYS A 271 8.84 15.87 5.73
N MET A 272 7.89 14.94 5.61
CA MET A 272 7.93 13.90 4.58
C MET A 272 7.04 14.25 3.39
N ALA A 273 7.44 13.82 2.19
CA ALA A 273 6.59 13.80 1.00
C ALA A 273 6.46 12.38 0.44
N TYR A 274 5.24 11.97 0.10
CA TYR A 274 5.01 10.65 -0.46
C TYR A 274 5.52 10.57 -1.90
N LYS A 275 6.65 9.89 -2.12
CA LYS A 275 7.31 9.76 -3.43
C LYS A 275 7.95 8.38 -3.59
N LYS A 276 7.67 7.73 -4.73
CA LYS A 276 8.17 6.38 -5.09
C LYS A 276 9.16 6.45 -6.26
N VAL A 277 10.12 7.39 -6.20
CA VAL A 277 11.08 7.65 -7.27
C VAL A 277 12.49 7.24 -6.84
N GLY A 278 13.25 6.59 -7.73
CA GLY A 278 14.60 6.13 -7.46
C GLY A 278 14.66 4.87 -6.60
N GLU A 279 15.82 4.63 -5.97
CA GLU A 279 16.06 3.47 -5.11
C GLU A 279 15.99 3.85 -3.61
N GLY A 280 15.69 2.86 -2.76
CA GLY A 280 15.78 3.00 -1.30
C GLY A 280 14.42 3.14 -0.58
N TRP A 281 13.43 3.76 -1.22
CA TRP A 281 12.06 3.84 -0.68
C TRP A 281 11.43 2.45 -0.52
N GLY A 282 10.45 2.34 0.38
CA GLY A 282 9.70 1.12 0.64
C GLY A 282 10.43 0.05 1.44
N LYS A 283 11.72 0.25 1.76
CA LYS A 283 12.47 -0.60 2.70
C LYS A 283 12.14 -0.25 4.15
N GLY A 284 11.67 0.98 4.41
CA GLY A 284 11.40 1.46 5.75
C GLY A 284 12.65 1.83 6.52
N SER A 285 13.69 2.32 5.85
CA SER A 285 14.87 2.82 6.54
C SER A 285 14.57 4.19 7.15
N ALA A 286 14.54 4.27 8.48
CA ALA A 286 14.31 5.55 9.16
C ALA A 286 15.39 6.59 8.83
N VAL A 287 16.64 6.14 8.61
CA VAL A 287 17.76 7.02 8.21
C VAL A 287 17.54 7.57 6.80
N TYR A 288 17.11 6.72 5.86
CA TYR A 288 16.73 7.17 4.52
C TYR A 288 15.63 8.22 4.58
N ALA A 289 14.54 7.92 5.30
CA ALA A 289 13.40 8.81 5.46
C ALA A 289 13.80 10.16 6.10
N CYS A 290 14.64 10.12 7.14
CA CYS A 290 15.14 11.32 7.80
C CYS A 290 15.99 12.21 6.87
N ASN A 291 16.83 11.61 6.03
CA ASN A 291 17.76 12.34 5.18
C ASN A 291 17.10 12.84 3.88
N LEU A 292 16.35 11.97 3.20
CA LEU A 292 15.73 12.31 1.91
C LEU A 292 14.35 12.94 2.05
N LYS A 293 13.69 12.76 3.20
CA LYS A 293 12.37 13.34 3.47
C LYS A 293 11.30 12.89 2.48
N THR A 294 11.49 11.71 1.90
CA THR A 294 10.60 11.11 0.91
C THR A 294 10.49 9.61 1.13
N GLY A 295 9.42 9.00 0.61
CA GLY A 295 9.23 7.55 0.63
C GLY A 295 7.76 7.15 0.53
N ASN A 296 7.45 5.90 0.87
CA ASN A 296 6.07 5.40 0.97
C ASN A 296 5.62 5.24 2.43
N CYS A 297 4.46 4.59 2.66
CA CYS A 297 3.95 4.34 4.00
C CYS A 297 4.98 3.66 4.93
N THR A 298 5.80 2.74 4.41
CA THR A 298 6.82 2.04 5.18
C THR A 298 7.88 2.99 5.72
N ASP A 299 8.25 4.02 4.95
CA ASP A 299 9.27 5.01 5.33
C ASP A 299 8.72 6.05 6.32
N PHE A 300 7.48 6.51 6.11
CA PHE A 300 6.78 7.41 7.04
C PHE A 300 6.67 6.80 8.44
N HIS A 301 6.16 5.56 8.52
CA HIS A 301 5.98 4.89 9.81
C HIS A 301 7.30 4.51 10.46
N SER A 302 8.31 4.08 9.68
CA SER A 302 9.65 3.83 10.23
C SER A 302 10.30 5.08 10.83
N TYR A 303 10.14 6.25 10.19
CA TYR A 303 10.67 7.50 10.74
C TYR A 303 9.98 7.88 12.05
N PHE A 304 8.65 7.76 12.10
CA PHE A 304 7.88 7.96 13.33
C PHE A 304 8.31 6.99 14.44
N LEU A 305 8.45 5.69 14.15
CA LEU A 305 8.92 4.71 15.13
C LEU A 305 10.31 5.09 15.67
N ALA A 306 11.25 5.51 14.83
CA ALA A 306 12.59 5.91 15.27
C ALA A 306 12.54 7.11 16.22
N LEU A 307 11.75 8.14 15.89
CA LEU A 307 11.58 9.33 16.74
C LEU A 307 10.87 8.99 18.05
N ALA A 308 9.79 8.21 17.99
CA ALA A 308 9.00 7.82 19.16
C ALA A 308 9.86 6.99 20.13
N ARG A 309 10.55 5.96 19.63
CA ARG A 309 11.42 5.10 20.44
C ARG A 309 12.63 5.86 20.98
N ALA A 310 13.23 6.76 20.21
CA ALA A 310 14.28 7.66 20.69
C ALA A 310 13.81 8.57 21.82
N ALA A 311 12.54 8.96 21.83
CA ALA A 311 11.89 9.73 22.88
C ALA A 311 11.42 8.87 24.08
N GLY A 312 11.63 7.55 24.06
CA GLY A 312 11.17 6.62 25.09
C GLY A 312 9.67 6.33 25.04
N ILE A 313 9.01 6.58 23.90
CA ILE A 313 7.60 6.25 23.66
C ILE A 313 7.55 4.89 22.96
N PRO A 314 6.93 3.85 23.55
CA PRO A 314 6.80 2.57 22.87
C PRO A 314 5.97 2.71 21.60
N ALA A 315 6.47 2.18 20.49
CA ALA A 315 5.80 2.24 19.20
C ALA A 315 5.97 0.94 18.43
N ARG A 316 4.95 0.51 17.71
CA ARG A 316 4.95 -0.75 16.95
C ARG A 316 4.39 -0.58 15.55
N PHE A 317 4.77 -1.51 14.69
CA PHE A 317 4.49 -1.53 13.25
C PHE A 317 3.56 -2.68 12.92
N ALA A 318 2.66 -2.47 11.97
CA ALA A 318 1.84 -3.52 11.38
C ALA A 318 1.62 -3.26 9.88
N ILE A 319 1.38 -4.32 9.13
CA ILE A 319 1.29 -4.26 7.67
C ILE A 319 0.27 -5.25 7.12
N GLY A 320 -0.37 -4.88 6.02
CA GLY A 320 -1.24 -5.75 5.27
C GLY A 320 -1.72 -5.05 4.01
N ALA A 321 -3.03 -4.99 3.75
CA ALA A 321 -3.58 -4.34 2.55
C ALA A 321 -4.74 -3.39 2.90
N PRO A 322 -4.81 -2.20 2.28
CA PRO A 322 -5.95 -1.30 2.42
C PRO A 322 -7.09 -1.79 1.52
N ILE A 323 -8.32 -1.82 2.01
CA ILE A 323 -9.47 -2.16 1.17
C ILE A 323 -10.09 -0.86 0.66
N PRO A 324 -10.18 -0.63 -0.67
CA PRO A 324 -10.84 0.55 -1.23
C PRO A 324 -12.24 0.78 -0.66
N SER A 325 -12.60 2.01 -0.29
CA SER A 325 -13.90 2.35 0.31
C SER A 325 -14.95 2.72 -0.73
N GLU A 326 -14.52 3.11 -1.92
CA GLU A 326 -15.34 3.65 -3.01
C GLU A 326 -15.97 2.58 -3.92
N ARG A 327 -15.60 1.31 -3.75
CA ARG A 327 -16.09 0.17 -4.54
C ARG A 327 -16.21 -1.09 -3.69
N ASN A 328 -17.09 -2.00 -4.06
CA ASN A 328 -17.32 -3.24 -3.31
C ASN A 328 -16.50 -4.44 -3.80
N GLU A 329 -15.81 -4.32 -4.92
CA GLU A 329 -14.96 -5.40 -5.44
C GLU A 329 -13.80 -4.85 -6.27
N GLY A 330 -12.80 -5.69 -6.49
CA GLY A 330 -11.73 -5.43 -7.45
C GLY A 330 -10.34 -5.61 -6.86
N ARG A 331 -9.34 -5.11 -7.60
CA ARG A 331 -7.93 -5.20 -7.20
C ARG A 331 -7.58 -4.18 -6.11
N ILE A 332 -6.45 -4.39 -5.45
CA ILE A 332 -5.90 -3.48 -4.44
C ILE A 332 -4.49 -3.08 -4.89
N ASP A 333 -4.09 -1.81 -4.71
CA ASP A 333 -2.74 -1.32 -5.04
C ASP A 333 -1.69 -1.77 -4.01
N GLY A 334 -1.60 -3.09 -3.82
CA GLY A 334 -0.57 -3.71 -3.01
C GLY A 334 -0.75 -3.55 -1.50
N TYR A 335 0.39 -3.62 -0.79
CA TYR A 335 0.40 -3.52 0.67
C TYR A 335 0.24 -2.08 1.16
N HIS A 336 -0.22 -1.94 2.40
CA HIS A 336 -0.12 -0.72 3.20
C HIS A 336 0.28 -1.06 4.62
N CYS A 337 0.96 -0.13 5.29
CA CYS A 337 1.37 -0.29 6.68
C CYS A 337 0.93 0.88 7.53
N TRP A 338 0.91 0.65 8.83
CA TRP A 338 0.52 1.60 9.84
C TRP A 338 1.30 1.38 11.13
N ALA A 339 1.11 2.26 12.10
CA ALA A 339 1.76 2.17 13.39
C ALA A 339 0.77 2.32 14.55
N GLU A 340 1.23 1.96 15.74
CA GLU A 340 0.57 2.28 17.00
C GLU A 340 1.64 2.77 17.97
N PHE A 341 1.30 3.72 18.85
CA PHE A 341 2.16 4.13 19.96
C PHE A 341 1.43 3.97 21.29
N TYR A 342 2.20 3.74 22.35
CA TYR A 342 1.66 3.62 23.69
C TYR A 342 1.71 4.96 24.41
N ALA A 343 0.58 5.39 24.97
CA ALA A 343 0.49 6.54 25.86
C ALA A 343 -0.66 6.37 26.84
N GLU A 344 -0.41 6.69 28.11
CA GLU A 344 -1.46 6.82 29.14
C GLU A 344 -2.33 5.56 29.31
N GLY A 345 -1.72 4.37 29.26
CA GLY A 345 -2.42 3.09 29.44
C GLY A 345 -3.00 2.50 28.15
N LYS A 346 -2.86 3.18 27.01
CA LYS A 346 -3.51 2.81 25.75
C LYS A 346 -2.53 2.69 24.59
N TRP A 347 -2.86 1.80 23.65
CA TRP A 347 -2.35 1.85 22.29
C TRP A 347 -3.19 2.80 21.45
N TRP A 348 -2.52 3.73 20.80
CA TRP A 348 -3.09 4.73 19.92
C TRP A 348 -2.72 4.40 18.47
N PRO A 349 -3.70 4.03 17.63
CA PRO A 349 -3.44 3.75 16.22
C PRO A 349 -3.14 5.03 15.45
N VAL A 350 -2.13 4.97 14.58
CA VAL A 350 -1.79 6.05 13.66
C VAL A 350 -1.54 5.56 12.24
N ASP A 351 -1.95 6.35 11.26
CA ASP A 351 -1.62 6.14 9.84
C ASP A 351 -1.16 7.47 9.23
N ILE A 352 0.14 7.70 9.28
CA ILE A 352 0.74 9.02 9.00
C ILE A 352 0.74 9.28 7.51
N SER A 353 0.98 8.25 6.70
CA SER A 353 0.93 8.38 5.24
C SER A 353 -0.46 8.68 4.71
N GLU A 354 -1.52 8.06 5.27
CA GLU A 354 -2.89 8.40 4.85
C GLU A 354 -3.33 9.76 5.43
N GLY A 355 -2.85 10.14 6.62
CA GLY A 355 -3.05 11.49 7.17
C GLY A 355 -2.37 12.59 6.38
N ASP A 356 -1.19 12.35 5.82
CA ASP A 356 -0.52 13.27 4.89
C ASP A 356 -1.26 13.35 3.55
N LYS A 357 -1.67 12.19 3.02
CA LYS A 357 -2.40 12.05 1.77
C LYS A 357 -3.76 12.76 1.80
N TYR A 358 -4.50 12.58 2.88
CA TYR A 358 -5.80 13.20 3.14
C TYR A 358 -5.70 14.12 4.35
N THR A 359 -5.17 15.33 4.16
CA THR A 359 -4.86 16.26 5.26
C THR A 359 -6.06 16.61 6.14
N SER A 360 -7.29 16.61 5.59
CA SER A 360 -8.53 16.76 6.36
C SER A 360 -8.77 15.64 7.37
N LEU A 361 -8.19 14.45 7.12
CA LEU A 361 -8.23 13.27 7.98
C LEU A 361 -6.98 13.11 8.86
N ALA A 362 -6.02 14.04 8.85
CA ALA A 362 -4.82 13.93 9.69
C ALA A 362 -5.16 13.81 11.19
N THR A 363 -6.24 14.44 11.64
CA THR A 363 -6.70 14.27 13.04
C THR A 363 -7.41 12.95 13.27
N TYR A 364 -8.14 12.43 12.27
CA TYR A 364 -8.78 11.11 12.34
C TYR A 364 -7.71 10.00 12.46
N TYR A 365 -6.72 10.02 11.56
CA TYR A 365 -5.60 9.07 11.55
C TYR A 365 -4.59 9.26 12.69
N PHE A 366 -4.82 10.22 13.59
CA PHE A 366 -4.16 10.27 14.89
C PHE A 366 -5.12 9.73 15.97
N GLY A 367 -5.16 8.41 16.11
CA GLY A 367 -6.02 7.71 17.06
C GLY A 367 -6.99 6.73 16.42
N HIS A 368 -7.03 6.62 15.08
CA HIS A 368 -7.85 5.65 14.37
C HIS A 368 -7.13 4.86 13.28
N HIS A 369 -7.50 3.59 13.13
CA HIS A 369 -7.38 2.85 11.86
C HIS A 369 -8.78 2.49 11.38
N PRO A 370 -9.18 2.88 10.16
CA PRO A 370 -10.49 2.56 9.62
C PRO A 370 -10.67 1.05 9.43
N ALA A 371 -11.93 0.60 9.34
CA ALA A 371 -12.28 -0.82 9.28
C ALA A 371 -11.89 -1.49 7.94
N ASN A 372 -11.73 -0.72 6.85
CA ASN A 372 -11.41 -1.22 5.51
C ASN A 372 -9.91 -1.53 5.30
N ARG A 373 -9.39 -2.54 5.99
CA ARG A 373 -8.01 -3.04 5.82
C ARG A 373 -7.86 -4.47 6.35
N ILE A 374 -6.98 -5.27 5.78
CA ILE A 374 -6.57 -6.56 6.38
C ILE A 374 -5.15 -6.44 6.92
N GLU A 375 -4.90 -6.91 8.13
CA GLU A 375 -3.55 -7.04 8.70
C GLU A 375 -3.00 -8.44 8.40
N LEU A 376 -1.79 -8.48 7.84
CA LEU A 376 -1.10 -9.71 7.43
C LEU A 376 0.04 -10.08 8.37
N SER A 377 0.78 -9.09 8.88
CA SER A 377 1.80 -9.29 9.93
C SER A 377 2.02 -8.05 10.79
N GLN A 378 2.62 -8.28 11.96
CA GLN A 378 3.03 -7.27 12.93
C GLN A 378 4.54 -7.34 13.17
N GLY A 379 5.13 -6.21 13.57
CA GLY A 379 6.53 -6.14 13.93
C GLY A 379 7.47 -6.11 12.74
N ARG A 380 8.76 -6.20 13.04
CA ARG A 380 9.85 -6.21 12.07
C ARG A 380 10.97 -7.11 12.52
N ASP A 381 11.87 -7.43 11.59
CA ASP A 381 13.02 -8.33 11.82
C ASP A 381 12.56 -9.72 12.31
N LEU A 382 11.50 -10.24 11.67
CA LEU A 382 10.81 -11.47 12.03
C LEU A 382 11.73 -12.69 11.89
N VAL A 383 11.75 -13.52 12.93
CA VAL A 383 12.55 -14.75 12.97
C VAL A 383 11.63 -15.96 12.97
N VAL A 384 11.84 -16.86 12.00
CA VAL A 384 11.07 -18.10 11.83
C VAL A 384 12.02 -19.26 11.58
N GLU A 385 11.57 -20.48 11.83
CA GLU A 385 12.34 -21.70 11.55
C GLU A 385 11.54 -22.67 10.66
N PRO A 386 12.03 -23.04 9.46
CA PRO A 386 13.33 -22.66 8.88
C PRO A 386 13.42 -21.17 8.48
N ALA A 387 14.57 -20.55 8.77
CA ALA A 387 14.84 -19.15 8.43
C ALA A 387 15.24 -18.96 6.95
N PRO A 388 14.93 -17.79 6.33
CA PRO A 388 15.52 -17.38 5.07
C PRO A 388 17.04 -17.21 5.16
N MET A 389 17.76 -17.49 4.06
CA MET A 389 19.20 -17.24 3.97
C MET A 389 19.54 -15.75 4.01
N SER A 390 18.62 -14.92 3.53
CA SER A 390 18.70 -13.45 3.59
C SER A 390 18.65 -12.87 5.02
N GLY A 391 18.40 -13.69 6.04
CA GLY A 391 18.33 -13.29 7.45
C GLY A 391 16.89 -13.03 7.91
N PRO A 392 16.72 -12.32 9.04
CA PRO A 392 15.39 -11.98 9.57
C PRO A 392 14.54 -11.21 8.54
N ILE A 393 13.26 -11.55 8.47
CA ILE A 393 12.33 -10.95 7.53
C ILE A 393 11.94 -9.56 8.05
N ASN A 394 12.36 -8.48 7.37
CA ASN A 394 12.08 -7.10 7.82
C ASN A 394 10.59 -6.85 8.10
N PHE A 395 9.68 -7.34 7.26
CA PHE A 395 8.22 -7.40 7.51
C PHE A 395 7.61 -8.32 6.44
N LEU A 396 6.40 -8.83 6.67
CA LEU A 396 5.80 -9.83 5.77
C LEU A 396 4.40 -9.43 5.30
N ALA A 397 4.35 -8.85 4.09
CA ALA A 397 3.10 -8.60 3.35
C ALA A 397 3.15 -9.22 1.95
N TYR A 398 4.32 -9.14 1.31
CA TYR A 398 4.68 -9.87 0.10
C TYR A 398 5.52 -11.08 0.46
N PRO A 399 5.64 -12.09 -0.42
CA PRO A 399 6.39 -13.29 -0.07
C PRO A 399 7.87 -12.95 0.02
N VAL A 400 8.55 -13.61 0.96
CA VAL A 400 10.00 -13.81 0.81
C VAL A 400 10.15 -15.07 -0.02
N PHE A 401 10.84 -14.99 -1.15
CA PHE A 401 11.06 -16.13 -2.03
C PHE A 401 12.55 -16.25 -2.34
N GLU A 402 13.11 -17.42 -2.09
CA GLU A 402 14.51 -17.74 -2.35
C GLU A 402 14.59 -18.88 -3.38
N LEU A 403 15.25 -18.61 -4.51
CA LEU A 403 15.63 -19.61 -5.52
C LEU A 403 17.11 -19.90 -5.35
N ASP A 404 17.46 -21.15 -5.04
CA ASP A 404 18.86 -21.57 -4.84
C ASP A 404 19.63 -20.69 -3.83
N GLY A 405 18.92 -20.17 -2.83
CA GLY A 405 19.46 -19.30 -1.78
C GLY A 405 19.52 -17.81 -2.13
N GLU A 406 19.11 -17.41 -3.33
CA GLU A 406 19.02 -16.01 -3.74
C GLU A 406 17.59 -15.49 -3.67
N THR A 407 17.41 -14.31 -3.08
CA THR A 407 16.09 -13.68 -2.96
C THR A 407 15.59 -13.17 -4.31
N VAL A 408 14.40 -13.61 -4.71
CA VAL A 408 13.70 -13.16 -5.91
C VAL A 408 12.46 -12.37 -5.51
N LYS A 409 12.35 -11.13 -6.00
CA LYS A 409 11.19 -10.28 -5.72
C LYS A 409 9.98 -10.78 -6.50
N LEU A 410 8.93 -11.13 -5.77
CA LEU A 410 7.64 -11.45 -6.33
C LEU A 410 6.59 -10.48 -5.81
N LYS A 411 5.71 -10.00 -6.70
CA LYS A 411 4.61 -9.10 -6.35
C LYS A 411 3.29 -9.88 -6.44
N PRO A 412 2.60 -10.13 -5.32
CA PRO A 412 1.28 -10.75 -5.35
C PRO A 412 0.23 -9.77 -5.90
N ILE A 413 -0.87 -10.33 -6.35
CA ILE A 413 -2.09 -9.62 -6.70
C ILE A 413 -3.02 -9.72 -5.49
N PHE A 414 -3.45 -8.58 -4.99
CA PHE A 414 -4.48 -8.49 -3.97
C PHE A 414 -5.80 -8.08 -4.61
N SER A 415 -6.88 -8.74 -4.20
CA SER A 415 -8.24 -8.36 -4.56
C SER A 415 -9.20 -8.59 -3.41
N PHE A 416 -10.39 -8.00 -3.50
CA PHE A 416 -11.43 -8.18 -2.51
C PHE A 416 -12.81 -8.16 -3.14
N VAL A 417 -13.78 -8.67 -2.37
CA VAL A 417 -15.22 -8.56 -2.63
C VAL A 417 -15.91 -8.37 -1.28
N ARG A 418 -16.65 -7.27 -1.09
CA ARG A 418 -17.52 -7.06 0.07
C ARG A 418 -18.76 -7.94 -0.06
N ALA A 419 -19.20 -8.51 1.06
CA ALA A 419 -20.47 -9.20 1.10
C ALA A 419 -21.61 -8.20 0.84
N GLU A 420 -22.55 -8.54 -0.04
CA GLU A 420 -23.77 -7.75 -0.28
C GLU A 420 -24.68 -7.67 0.96
#